data_AF-A0A2K1Q7F9-F1
#
_entry.id   AF-A0A2K1Q7F9-F1
#
_cell.length_a   1.000
_cell.length_b   1.000
_cell.length_c   1.000
_cell.angle_alpha   90.00
_cell.angle_beta   90.00
_cell.angle_gamma   90.00
#
_symmetry.space_group_name_H-M   'P 1'
#
loop_
_entity.id
_entity.type
_entity.pdbx_description
1 polymer ?
#
loop_
_entity_poly.entity_id
_entity_poly.type
_entity_poly.pdbx_seq_one_letter_code
_entity_poly.pdbx_strand_id
1 'polypeptide(L)'
;MSEFSNRIKAQREALKVVNGSGLFRESLLSLTEKAIDRWSNNNNLSNTDRAILLLKEMSGTLFFLANKSQEQVTEDYKVLSKRVSDQLSKLEIELKNRVVSKRIR
;
A
#
# COMPACT_ATOMS: atom_id res chain seq x y z
N MET A 1 -13.20 11.59 13.17
CA MET A 1 -11.88 11.33 12.54
C MET A 1 -11.80 12.18 11.28
N SER A 2 -10.70 12.89 11.04
CA SER A 2 -10.52 13.73 9.83
C SER A 2 -10.04 12.92 8.62
N GLU A 3 -10.23 13.43 7.39
CA GLU A 3 -9.78 12.77 6.16
C GLU A 3 -8.26 12.55 6.14
N PHE A 4 -7.52 13.54 6.63
CA PHE A 4 -6.08 13.45 6.78
C PHE A 4 -5.68 12.31 7.72
N SER A 5 -6.42 12.11 8.81
CA SER A 5 -6.22 10.98 9.72
C SER A 5 -6.43 9.64 9.01
N ASN A 6 -7.46 9.52 8.16
CA ASN A 6 -7.72 8.31 7.37
C ASN A 6 -6.59 8.02 6.38
N ARG A 7 -6.08 9.03 5.68
CA ARG A 7 -4.94 8.89 4.76
C ARG A 7 -3.67 8.42 5.48
N ILE A 8 -3.28 9.11 6.55
CA ILE A 8 -2.06 8.76 7.31
C ILE A 8 -2.19 7.38 7.92
N LYS A 9 -3.39 7.03 8.43
CA LYS A 9 -3.67 5.68 8.93
C LYS A 9 -3.49 4.63 7.84
N ALA A 10 -4.10 4.82 6.67
CA ALA A 10 -3.98 3.87 5.56
C ALA A 10 -2.52 3.68 5.10
N GLN A 11 -1.75 4.77 5.00
CA GLN A 11 -0.33 4.68 4.67
C GLN A 11 0.46 3.90 5.73
N ARG A 12 0.21 4.15 7.02
CA ARG A 12 0.87 3.42 8.12
C ARG A 12 0.52 1.94 8.13
N GLU A 13 -0.76 1.60 7.94
CA GLU A 13 -1.18 0.19 7.88
C GLU A 13 -0.55 -0.55 6.70
N ALA A 14 -0.47 0.08 5.51
CA ALA A 14 0.21 -0.53 4.37
C ALA A 14 1.69 -0.84 4.67
N LEU A 15 2.42 0.11 5.26
CA LEU A 15 3.83 -0.10 5.66
C LEU A 15 3.95 -1.21 6.71
N LYS A 16 3.04 -1.24 7.70
CA LYS A 16 3.00 -2.26 8.75
C LYS A 16 2.74 -3.65 8.17
N VAL A 17 1.81 -3.78 7.23
CA VAL A 17 1.48 -5.03 6.54
C VAL A 17 2.67 -5.57 5.75
N VAL A 18 3.32 -4.72 4.96
CA VAL A 18 4.50 -5.12 4.17
C VAL A 18 5.67 -5.50 5.09
N ASN A 19 6.04 -4.62 6.00
CA ASN A 19 7.23 -4.82 6.85
C ASN A 19 7.03 -5.90 7.91
N GLY A 20 5.79 -6.11 8.37
CA GLY A 20 5.43 -7.16 9.32
C GLY A 20 5.31 -8.56 8.70
N SER A 21 5.36 -8.69 7.37
CA SER A 21 5.22 -9.99 6.69
C SER A 21 6.41 -10.93 6.88
N GLY A 22 7.60 -10.40 7.22
CA GLY A 22 8.84 -11.16 7.30
C GLY A 22 9.34 -11.72 5.95
N LEU A 23 8.74 -11.29 4.83
CA LEU A 23 9.06 -11.81 3.50
C LEU A 23 10.28 -11.15 2.86
N PHE A 24 10.65 -9.96 3.33
CA PHE A 24 11.52 -9.01 2.67
C PHE A 24 12.76 -8.74 3.52
N ARG A 25 13.90 -8.54 2.87
CA ARG A 25 15.20 -8.24 3.49
C ARG A 25 15.28 -6.78 3.94
N GLU A 26 14.77 -5.87 3.14
CA GLU A 26 14.69 -4.45 3.46
C GLU A 26 13.25 -4.00 3.69
N SER A 27 13.07 -3.11 4.65
CA SER A 27 11.78 -2.49 4.97
C SER A 27 11.39 -1.44 3.93
N LEU A 28 10.10 -1.39 3.59
CA LEU A 28 9.50 -0.30 2.83
C LEU A 28 9.38 0.93 3.73
N LEU A 29 9.97 2.05 3.31
CA LEU A 29 10.05 3.27 4.12
C LEU A 29 8.90 4.25 3.87
N SER A 30 8.36 4.28 2.65
CA SER A 30 7.22 5.12 2.29
C SER A 30 6.50 4.56 1.07
N LEU A 31 5.30 5.05 0.80
CA LEU A 31 4.54 4.72 -0.41
C LEU A 31 4.83 5.66 -1.58
N THR A 32 5.87 6.50 -1.53
CA THR A 32 6.25 7.27 -2.73
C THR A 32 6.78 6.32 -3.80
N GLU A 33 6.54 6.61 -5.07
CA GLU A 33 6.96 5.73 -6.17
C GLU A 33 8.48 5.44 -6.12
N LYS A 34 9.30 6.48 -5.89
CA LYS A 34 10.76 6.32 -5.72
C LYS A 34 11.13 5.37 -4.56
N ALA A 35 10.40 5.43 -3.44
CA ALA A 35 10.67 4.55 -2.31
C ALA A 35 10.24 3.10 -2.60
N ILE A 36 9.13 2.91 -3.32
CA ILE A 36 8.66 1.60 -3.77
C ILE A 36 9.68 0.99 -4.75
N ASP A 37 10.18 1.77 -5.70
CA ASP A 37 11.16 1.30 -6.70
C ASP A 37 12.52 0.97 -6.06
N ARG A 38 13.00 1.77 -5.10
CA ARG A 38 14.20 1.41 -4.33
C ARG A 38 13.99 0.12 -3.56
N TRP A 39 12.85 0.01 -2.87
CA TRP A 39 12.52 -1.14 -2.04
C TRP A 39 12.36 -2.42 -2.86
N SER A 40 11.76 -2.35 -4.05
CA SER A 40 11.63 -3.49 -4.97
C SER A 40 12.99 -3.99 -5.42
N ASN A 41 13.85 -3.08 -5.86
CA ASN A 41 15.20 -3.39 -6.30
C ASN A 41 16.02 -4.06 -5.18
N ASN A 42 15.99 -3.50 -3.97
CA ASN A 42 16.75 -4.04 -2.84
C ASN A 42 16.19 -5.38 -2.30
N ASN A 43 14.95 -5.72 -2.63
CA ASN A 43 14.33 -7.01 -2.33
C ASN A 43 14.28 -7.97 -3.53
N ASN A 44 14.93 -7.63 -4.65
CA ASN A 44 14.95 -8.41 -5.89
C ASN A 44 13.55 -8.78 -6.41
N LEU A 45 12.60 -7.85 -6.30
CA LEU A 45 11.24 -8.04 -6.77
C LEU A 45 11.08 -7.45 -8.17
N SER A 46 10.41 -8.17 -9.07
CA SER A 46 10.10 -7.68 -10.42
C SER A 46 9.12 -6.50 -10.37
N ASN A 47 9.21 -5.56 -11.31
CA ASN A 47 8.22 -4.49 -11.46
C ASN A 47 6.81 -5.01 -11.81
N THR A 48 6.70 -6.26 -12.27
CA THR A 48 5.42 -6.95 -12.50
C THR A 48 4.92 -7.73 -11.27
N ASP A 49 5.66 -7.72 -10.17
CA ASP A 49 5.26 -8.36 -8.92
C ASP A 49 3.95 -7.76 -8.40
N ARG A 50 3.01 -8.62 -8.02
CA ARG A 50 1.67 -8.19 -7.63
C ARG A 50 1.65 -7.25 -6.42
N ALA A 51 2.52 -7.46 -5.44
CA ALA A 51 2.63 -6.58 -4.28
C ALA A 51 3.14 -5.19 -4.68
N ILE A 52 4.08 -5.11 -5.62
CA ILE A 52 4.58 -3.83 -6.16
C ILE A 52 3.48 -3.09 -6.90
N LEU A 53 2.75 -3.78 -7.79
CA LEU A 53 1.64 -3.18 -8.52
C LEU A 53 0.58 -2.61 -7.56
N LEU A 54 0.20 -3.36 -6.53
CA LEU A 54 -0.74 -2.90 -5.50
C LEU A 54 -0.20 -1.68 -4.73
N LEU A 55 1.09 -1.68 -4.36
CA LEU A 55 1.71 -0.54 -3.67
C LEU A 55 1.72 0.72 -4.53
N LYS A 56 2.01 0.60 -5.83
CA LYS A 56 1.96 1.74 -6.78
C LYS A 56 0.53 2.24 -6.98
N GLU A 57 -0.44 1.34 -7.12
CA GLU A 57 -1.85 1.71 -7.21
C GLU A 57 -2.34 2.46 -5.94
N MET A 58 -1.93 1.99 -4.75
CA MET A 58 -2.23 2.66 -3.48
C MET A 58 -1.56 4.02 -3.38
N SER A 59 -0.30 4.13 -3.79
CA SER A 59 0.43 5.40 -3.84
C SER A 59 -0.33 6.47 -4.61
N GLY A 60 -0.77 6.14 -5.84
CA GLY A 60 -1.57 7.03 -6.67
C GLY A 60 -2.89 7.38 -6.01
N THR A 61 -3.62 6.40 -5.47
CA THR A 61 -4.92 6.63 -4.84
C THR A 61 -4.81 7.54 -3.61
N LEU A 62 -3.80 7.34 -2.77
CA LEU A 62 -3.54 8.19 -1.60
C LEU A 62 -3.09 9.60 -1.98
N PHE A 63 -2.37 9.76 -3.10
CA PHE A 63 -2.02 11.07 -3.65
C PHE A 63 -3.27 11.84 -4.09
N PHE A 64 -4.18 11.22 -4.84
CA PHE A 64 -5.45 11.84 -5.22
C PHE A 64 -6.33 12.16 -4.01
N LEU A 65 -6.38 11.26 -3.02
CA LEU A 65 -7.11 11.47 -1.78
C LEU A 65 -6.59 12.70 -1.01
N ALA A 66 -5.26 12.92 -1.01
CA ALA A 66 -4.65 14.09 -0.38
C ALA A 66 -5.11 15.39 -1.05
N ASN A 67 -5.10 15.41 -2.39
CA ASN A 67 -5.52 16.59 -3.16
C ASN A 67 -7.01 16.90 -2.96
N LYS A 68 -7.86 15.87 -2.88
CA LYS A 68 -9.31 16.04 -2.70
C LYS A 68 -9.76 16.34 -1.28
N SER A 69 -9.01 15.92 -0.26
CA SER A 69 -9.30 16.27 1.14
C SER A 69 -9.17 17.76 1.47
N GLN A 70 -8.60 18.56 0.57
CA GLN A 70 -8.53 20.02 0.68
C GLN A 70 -9.76 20.72 0.07
N GLU A 71 -10.61 19.97 -0.66
CA GLU A 71 -11.91 20.41 -1.19
C GLU A 71 -13.03 19.87 -0.28
N GLN A 72 -14.24 20.44 -0.35
CA GLN A 72 -15.41 19.95 0.39
C GLN A 72 -15.61 18.44 0.16
N VAL A 73 -15.94 17.66 1.20
CA VAL A 73 -16.07 16.19 1.11
C VAL A 73 -17.11 15.79 0.06
N THR A 74 -16.64 15.30 -1.08
CA THR A 74 -17.48 14.84 -2.19
C THR A 74 -17.70 13.32 -2.15
N GLU A 75 -18.61 12.84 -2.98
CA GLU A 75 -18.81 11.40 -3.19
C GLU A 75 -17.53 10.72 -3.72
N ASP A 76 -16.74 11.42 -4.55
CA ASP A 76 -15.45 10.93 -5.04
C ASP A 76 -14.47 10.62 -3.90
N TYR A 77 -14.49 11.41 -2.82
CA TYR A 77 -13.66 11.14 -1.65
C TYR A 77 -14.02 9.79 -1.02
N LYS A 78 -15.31 9.50 -0.84
CA LYS A 78 -15.76 8.23 -0.26
C LYS A 78 -15.37 7.05 -1.15
N VAL A 79 -15.50 7.21 -2.47
CA VAL A 79 -15.08 6.20 -3.45
C VAL A 79 -13.58 5.94 -3.36
N LEU A 80 -12.75 6.99 -3.30
CA LEU A 80 -11.30 6.86 -3.14
C LEU A 80 -10.92 6.22 -1.80
N SER A 81 -11.58 6.62 -0.70
CA SER A 81 -11.35 6.05 0.62
C SER A 81 -11.65 4.54 0.65
N LYS A 82 -12.80 4.13 0.09
CA LYS A 82 -13.16 2.71 -0.06
C LYS A 82 -12.15 1.97 -0.92
N ARG A 83 -11.72 2.57 -2.04
CA ARG A 83 -10.71 1.98 -2.93
C ARG A 83 -9.38 1.72 -2.21
N VAL A 84 -8.93 2.65 -1.36
CA VAL A 84 -7.72 2.45 -0.54
C VAL A 84 -7.89 1.28 0.42
N SER A 85 -9.05 1.15 1.07
CA SER A 85 -9.35 -0.01 1.93
C SER A 85 -9.31 -1.33 1.16
N ASP A 86 -9.93 -1.38 -0.02
CA ASP A 86 -9.94 -2.58 -0.87
C ASP A 86 -8.52 -2.94 -1.34
N GLN A 87 -7.70 -1.95 -1.67
CA GLN A 87 -6.30 -2.17 -2.06
C GLN A 87 -5.45 -2.70 -0.90
N LEU A 88 -5.65 -2.18 0.31
CA LEU A 88 -4.96 -2.67 1.51
C LEU A 88 -5.34 -4.13 1.79
N SER A 89 -6.63 -4.48 1.70
CA SER A 89 -7.07 -5.88 1.86
C SER A 89 -6.45 -6.80 0.81
N LYS A 90 -6.37 -6.37 -0.46
CA LYS A 90 -5.70 -7.15 -1.52
C LYS A 90 -4.21 -7.35 -1.23
N LEU A 91 -3.52 -6.32 -0.74
CA LEU A 91 -2.12 -6.39 -0.36
C LEU A 91 -1.90 -7.38 0.79
N GLU A 92 -2.74 -7.33 1.82
CA GLU A 92 -2.68 -8.27 2.93
C GLU A 92 -2.85 -9.73 2.48
N ILE A 93 -3.84 -9.99 1.62
CA ILE A 93 -4.11 -11.33 1.09
C ILE A 93 -2.91 -11.83 0.27
N GLU A 94 -2.38 -11.01 -0.63
CA GLU A 94 -1.21 -11.33 -1.45
C GLU A 94 -0.01 -11.74 -0.59
N LEU A 95 0.31 -10.96 0.45
CA LEU A 95 1.44 -11.27 1.33
C LEU A 95 1.19 -12.49 2.21
N LYS A 96 -0.04 -12.69 2.73
CA LYS A 96 -0.41 -13.90 3.49
C LYS A 96 -0.22 -15.16 2.64
N ASN A 97 -0.67 -15.13 1.37
CA ASN A 97 -0.53 -16.26 0.45
C ASN A 97 0.94 -16.61 0.19
N ARG A 98 1.83 -15.61 0.09
CA ARG A 98 3.28 -15.83 -0.02
C ARG A 98 3.87 -16.48 1.23
N VAL A 99 3.47 -16.03 2.43
CA VAL A 99 3.96 -16.61 3.70
C VAL A 99 3.54 -18.08 3.81
N VAL A 100 2.28 -18.40 3.51
CA VAL A 100 1.78 -19.79 3.51
C VAL A 100 2.57 -20.64 2.52
N SER A 101 2.78 -20.14 1.29
CA SER A 101 3.53 -20.86 0.26
C SER A 101 4.99 -21.14 0.63
N LYS A 102 5.64 -20.23 1.38
CA LYS A 102 7.01 -20.42 1.89
C LYS A 102 7.12 -21.41 3.06
N ARG A 103 6.04 -21.64 3.82
CA ARG A 103 6.04 -22.58 4.98
C ARG A 103 5.78 -24.03 4.59
N ILE A 104 5.19 -24.26 3.42
CA ILE A 104 4.86 -25.60 2.91
C ILE A 104 6.05 -26.21 2.12
N ARG A 105 7.06 -25.40 1.80
CA ARG A 105 8.35 -25.83 1.23
C ARG A 105 9.40 -25.97 2.31
#